data_AF-A0A1I5U1B6-F1
#
_entry.id   AF-A0A1I5U1B6-F1
#
_cell.length_a   1.000
_cell.length_b   1.000
_cell.length_c   1.000
_cell.angle_alpha   90.00
_cell.angle_beta   90.00
_cell.angle_gamma   90.00
#
_symmetry.space_group_name_H-M   'P 1'
#
loop_
_entity.id
_entity.type
_entity.pdbx_description
1 polymer ?
#
loop_
_entity_poly.entity_id
_entity_poly.type
_entity_poly.pdbx_seq_one_letter_code
_entity_poly.pdbx_strand_id
1 'polypeptide(L)'
;MKPLHFASGILSFAASAWACFLVLAPVATHAAEIERQGRLLLVSGMLDGSEIASFIDHLSSGTVRTVVLEDSFGGTAEAAGAFADAIRASGVETEVRGQCMAACAYAFLAGKTHRFGDGFQVNGLMLPVAARPTAAELAVRWRDDAHRTLADFTPGAAAAPKVIEASADGRGAHDNWQPEHGVLFTASPSLFGRIYNAFYCDGTQGRDFSKCERLPDADPFKLGVLTP
;
A
#
# COMPACT_ATOMS: atom_id res chain seq x y z
N MET A 1 4.95 26.77 -84.74
CA MET A 1 5.83 27.67 -83.95
C MET A 1 5.56 27.43 -82.47
N LYS A 2 6.53 26.90 -81.72
CA LYS A 2 6.60 27.01 -80.23
C LYS A 2 7.01 28.46 -79.90
N PRO A 3 6.59 29.07 -78.79
CA PRO A 3 7.15 28.77 -77.46
C PRO A 3 6.13 28.91 -76.28
N LEU A 4 6.17 28.05 -75.25
CA LEU A 4 6.87 28.11 -73.94
C LEU A 4 5.93 28.49 -72.75
N HIS A 5 5.76 27.51 -71.85
CA HIS A 5 5.79 27.55 -70.37
C HIS A 5 5.10 28.70 -69.59
N PHE A 6 4.24 28.33 -68.63
CA PHE A 6 4.60 28.32 -67.20
C PHE A 6 3.60 27.48 -66.41
N ALA A 7 4.12 26.45 -65.73
CA ALA A 7 3.41 25.61 -64.80
C ALA A 7 3.42 26.28 -63.41
N SER A 8 2.26 26.29 -62.75
CA SER A 8 2.17 26.53 -61.31
C SER A 8 1.21 25.48 -60.74
N GLY A 9 1.78 24.34 -60.37
CA GLY A 9 1.07 23.25 -59.71
C GLY A 9 1.02 23.52 -58.21
N ILE A 10 -0.18 23.77 -57.70
CA ILE A 10 -0.47 23.84 -56.27
C ILE A 10 -0.36 22.40 -55.73
N LEU A 11 0.65 22.13 -54.92
CA LEU A 11 0.77 20.88 -54.16
C LEU A 11 -0.30 20.87 -53.07
N SER A 12 -1.36 20.10 -53.33
CA SER A 12 -2.36 19.74 -52.33
C SER A 12 -1.73 18.80 -51.30
N PHE A 13 -1.47 19.30 -50.10
CA PHE A 13 -1.09 18.46 -48.96
C PHE A 13 -2.34 17.71 -48.49
N ALA A 14 -2.45 16.45 -48.89
CA ALA A 14 -3.41 15.52 -48.31
C ALA A 14 -3.03 15.25 -46.85
N ALA A 15 -3.77 15.84 -45.92
CA ALA A 15 -3.68 15.55 -44.50
C ALA A 15 -4.17 14.11 -44.24
N SER A 16 -3.24 13.16 -44.14
CA SER A 16 -3.53 11.84 -43.56
C SER A 16 -3.56 11.99 -42.04
N ALA A 17 -4.76 12.07 -41.48
CA ALA A 17 -5.01 11.95 -40.06
C ALA A 17 -4.80 10.48 -39.64
N TRP A 18 -3.58 10.14 -39.23
CA TRP A 18 -3.32 8.96 -38.43
C TRP A 18 -3.83 9.22 -37.02
N ALA A 19 -5.10 8.88 -36.77
CA ALA A 19 -5.65 8.80 -35.44
C ALA A 19 -4.97 7.64 -34.68
N CYS A 20 -3.92 7.95 -33.92
CA CYS A 20 -3.46 7.07 -32.86
C CYS A 20 -4.55 7.01 -31.79
N PHE A 21 -5.39 5.97 -31.84
CA PHE A 21 -6.21 5.57 -30.70
C PHE A 21 -5.28 5.12 -29.57
N LEU A 22 -4.95 6.04 -28.66
CA LEU A 22 -4.46 5.71 -27.33
C LEU A 22 -5.60 5.00 -26.60
N VAL A 23 -5.60 3.67 -26.65
CA VAL A 23 -6.43 2.85 -25.78
C VAL A 23 -5.88 3.05 -24.36
N LEU A 24 -6.52 3.94 -23.60
CA LEU A 24 -6.37 3.96 -22.14
C LEU A 24 -6.97 2.63 -21.63
N ALA A 25 -6.12 1.62 -21.47
CA ALA A 25 -6.50 0.46 -20.68
C ALA A 25 -6.70 0.94 -19.23
N PRO A 26 -7.87 0.71 -18.61
CA PRO A 26 -8.02 0.93 -17.18
C PRO A 26 -7.00 0.04 -16.48
N VAL A 27 -6.19 0.63 -15.59
CA VAL A 27 -5.34 -0.14 -14.69
C VAL A 27 -6.29 -0.91 -13.79
N ALA A 28 -6.57 -2.16 -14.15
CA ALA A 28 -7.31 -3.06 -13.29
C ALA A 28 -6.49 -3.20 -12.01
N THR A 29 -7.05 -2.76 -10.90
CA THR A 29 -6.54 -3.15 -9.59
C THR A 29 -6.80 -4.64 -9.47
N HIS A 30 -5.76 -5.43 -9.73
CA HIS A 30 -5.81 -6.87 -9.59
C HIS A 30 -5.96 -7.23 -8.10
N ALA A 31 -6.79 -8.24 -7.83
CA ALA A 31 -6.88 -8.87 -6.52
C ALA A 31 -5.49 -9.36 -6.07
N ALA A 32 -5.36 -9.73 -4.79
CA ALA A 32 -4.09 -10.23 -4.28
C ALA A 32 -3.59 -11.41 -5.13
N GLU A 33 -2.32 -11.38 -5.52
CA GLU A 33 -1.65 -12.53 -6.12
C GLU A 33 -0.72 -13.15 -5.08
N ILE A 34 -0.83 -14.46 -4.88
CA ILE A 34 -0.07 -15.19 -3.86
C ILE A 34 0.78 -16.26 -4.52
N GLU A 35 2.11 -16.13 -4.37
CA GLU A 35 3.07 -17.07 -4.93
C GLU A 35 4.04 -17.57 -3.85
N ARG A 36 4.16 -18.89 -3.69
CA ARG A 36 5.14 -19.48 -2.78
C ARG A 36 6.47 -19.74 -3.48
N GLN A 37 7.51 -19.05 -3.04
CA GLN A 37 8.89 -19.21 -3.49
C GLN A 37 9.76 -19.84 -2.39
N GLY A 38 9.67 -21.16 -2.26
CA GLY A 38 10.37 -21.91 -1.21
C GLY A 38 9.89 -21.51 0.19
N ARG A 39 10.73 -20.80 0.95
CA ARG A 39 10.41 -20.28 2.30
C ARG A 39 9.79 -18.88 2.27
N LEU A 40 9.66 -18.27 1.10
CA LEU A 40 9.01 -16.98 0.91
C LEU A 40 7.58 -17.19 0.43
N LEU A 41 6.67 -16.36 0.90
CA LEU A 41 5.34 -16.20 0.34
C LEU A 41 5.23 -14.79 -0.20
N LEU A 42 5.32 -14.64 -1.52
CA LEU A 42 5.16 -13.36 -2.20
C LEU A 42 3.66 -13.04 -2.29
N VAL A 43 3.31 -11.83 -1.90
CA VAL A 43 1.95 -11.30 -1.93
C VAL A 43 1.98 -9.93 -2.57
N SER A 44 1.31 -9.77 -3.70
CA SER A 44 1.22 -8.51 -4.44
C SER A 44 -0.22 -8.14 -4.73
N GLY A 45 -0.45 -6.90 -5.20
CA GLY A 45 -1.80 -6.46 -5.55
C GLY A 45 -2.68 -6.11 -4.34
N MET A 46 -4.01 -6.17 -4.52
CA MET A 46 -4.96 -5.65 -3.54
C MET A 46 -5.30 -6.65 -2.43
N LEU A 47 -5.06 -6.29 -1.16
CA LEU A 47 -5.49 -7.09 0.00
C LEU A 47 -6.96 -6.84 0.36
N ASP A 48 -7.87 -7.18 -0.55
CA ASP A 48 -9.33 -7.01 -0.36
C ASP A 48 -10.00 -8.13 0.46
N GLY A 49 -9.23 -9.15 0.85
CA GLY A 49 -9.68 -10.29 1.64
C GLY A 49 -10.18 -11.48 0.83
N SER A 50 -10.31 -11.38 -0.49
CA SER A 50 -10.74 -12.51 -1.35
C SER A 50 -9.82 -13.72 -1.26
N GLU A 51 -8.51 -13.49 -1.12
CA GLU A 51 -7.48 -14.54 -1.08
C GLU A 51 -7.06 -14.97 0.34
N ILE A 52 -7.79 -14.54 1.37
CA ILE A 52 -7.38 -14.82 2.77
C ILE A 52 -7.30 -16.32 3.09
N ALA A 53 -8.19 -17.14 2.52
CA ALA A 53 -8.19 -18.58 2.74
C ALA A 53 -6.92 -19.23 2.15
N SER A 54 -6.60 -18.89 0.89
CA SER A 54 -5.38 -19.35 0.21
C SER A 54 -4.12 -18.92 0.96
N PHE A 55 -4.10 -17.68 1.46
CA PHE A 55 -3.02 -17.16 2.28
C PHE A 55 -2.81 -17.98 3.58
N ILE A 56 -3.90 -18.26 4.31
CA ILE A 56 -3.86 -19.08 5.53
C ILE A 56 -3.36 -20.49 5.24
N ASP A 57 -3.82 -21.11 4.15
CA ASP A 57 -3.39 -22.45 3.74
C ASP A 57 -1.88 -22.50 3.50
N HIS A 58 -1.33 -21.50 2.81
CA HIS A 58 0.12 -21.40 2.61
C HIS A 58 0.89 -21.28 3.93
N LEU A 59 0.42 -20.46 4.88
CA LEU A 59 1.07 -20.29 6.18
C LEU A 59 0.95 -21.53 7.07
N SER A 60 -0.19 -22.23 7.03
CA SER A 60 -0.45 -23.43 7.84
C SER A 60 0.50 -24.59 7.53
N SER A 61 1.08 -24.60 6.33
CA SER A 61 2.09 -25.59 5.92
C SER A 61 3.37 -25.56 6.76
N GLY A 62 3.61 -24.48 7.53
CA GLY A 62 4.80 -24.28 8.37
C GLY A 62 6.12 -24.13 7.60
N THR A 63 6.07 -24.12 6.26
CA THR A 63 7.25 -24.03 5.39
C THR A 63 7.66 -22.57 5.14
N VAL A 64 6.68 -21.67 5.12
CA VAL A 64 6.91 -20.23 4.95
C VAL A 64 7.60 -19.66 6.19
N ARG A 65 8.64 -18.86 5.96
CA ARG A 65 9.36 -18.12 7.01
C ARG A 65 9.14 -16.62 6.90
N THR A 66 8.97 -16.12 5.68
CA THR A 66 8.81 -14.69 5.42
C THR A 66 7.68 -14.47 4.43
N VAL A 67 6.75 -13.59 4.78
CA VAL A 67 5.77 -13.04 3.86
C VAL A 67 6.36 -11.78 3.24
N VAL A 68 6.51 -11.77 1.92
CA VAL A 68 7.03 -10.65 1.15
C VAL A 68 5.84 -9.92 0.53
N LEU A 69 5.57 -8.71 1.01
CA LEU A 69 4.54 -7.82 0.50
C LEU A 69 5.17 -6.94 -0.59
N GLU A 70 4.88 -7.25 -1.85
CA GLU A 70 5.47 -6.60 -3.02
C GLU A 70 4.43 -5.77 -3.76
N ASP A 71 4.63 -4.44 -3.80
CA ASP A 71 3.70 -3.51 -4.44
C ASP A 71 2.22 -3.85 -4.13
N SER A 72 1.94 -3.95 -2.83
CA SER A 72 0.65 -4.38 -2.31
C SER A 72 -0.12 -3.21 -1.71
N PHE A 73 -1.39 -3.11 -2.07
CA PHE A 73 -2.19 -1.89 -1.88
C PHE A 73 -3.56 -2.19 -1.26
N GLY A 74 -4.16 -1.15 -0.68
CA GLY A 74 -5.61 -1.10 -0.45
C GLY A 74 -6.09 -2.12 0.57
N GLY A 75 -7.34 -2.54 0.42
CA GLY A 75 -8.05 -3.39 1.37
C GLY A 75 -8.92 -2.61 2.35
N THR A 76 -9.83 -3.32 2.99
CA THR A 76 -10.64 -2.81 4.11
C THR A 76 -9.91 -3.03 5.44
N ALA A 77 -10.36 -2.37 6.51
CA ALA A 77 -9.83 -2.61 7.85
C ALA A 77 -10.03 -4.08 8.29
N GLU A 78 -11.12 -4.72 7.87
CA GLU A 78 -11.39 -6.14 8.15
C GLU A 78 -10.39 -7.05 7.44
N ALA A 79 -10.12 -6.80 6.16
CA ALA A 79 -9.11 -7.55 5.42
C ALA A 79 -7.72 -7.38 6.05
N ALA A 80 -7.36 -6.15 6.42
CA ALA A 80 -6.13 -5.84 7.15
C ALA A 80 -6.01 -6.66 8.44
N GLY A 81 -7.09 -6.72 9.23
CA GLY A 81 -7.16 -7.52 10.45
C GLY A 81 -6.96 -9.01 10.20
N ALA A 82 -7.65 -9.56 9.20
CA ALA A 82 -7.58 -10.98 8.88
C ALA A 82 -6.17 -11.42 8.44
N PHE A 83 -5.53 -10.67 7.54
CA PHE A 83 -4.14 -10.96 7.14
C PHE A 83 -3.18 -10.82 8.32
N ALA A 84 -3.33 -9.77 9.14
CA ALA A 84 -2.50 -9.56 10.32
C ALA A 84 -2.64 -10.69 11.35
N ASP A 85 -3.86 -11.18 11.61
CA ASP A 85 -4.11 -12.30 12.52
C ASP A 85 -3.45 -13.59 12.02
N ALA A 86 -3.56 -13.89 10.72
CA ALA A 86 -2.93 -15.06 10.12
C ALA A 86 -1.38 -15.00 10.23
N ILE A 87 -0.79 -13.83 9.98
CA ILE A 87 0.66 -13.61 10.11
C ILE A 87 1.11 -13.80 11.56
N ARG A 88 0.39 -13.22 12.53
CA ARG A 88 0.70 -13.39 13.96
C ARG A 88 0.60 -14.84 14.40
N ALA A 89 -0.48 -15.52 14.03
CA ALA A 89 -0.71 -16.91 14.39
C ALA A 89 0.39 -17.85 13.85
N SER A 90 0.93 -17.55 12.66
CA SER A 90 2.02 -18.33 12.06
C SER A 90 3.41 -17.96 12.58
N GLY A 91 3.58 -16.75 13.13
CA GLY A 91 4.86 -16.29 13.69
C GLY A 91 5.95 -16.04 12.64
N VAL A 92 5.55 -15.79 11.38
CA VAL A 92 6.44 -15.49 10.26
C VAL A 92 7.02 -14.07 10.34
N GLU A 93 8.10 -13.84 9.61
CA GLU A 93 8.66 -12.52 9.35
C GLU A 93 7.89 -11.84 8.21
N THR A 94 7.96 -10.52 8.14
CA THR A 94 7.39 -9.73 7.03
C THR A 94 8.46 -8.86 6.38
N GLU A 95 8.38 -8.75 5.06
CA GLU A 95 9.28 -7.93 4.26
C GLU A 95 8.47 -7.12 3.25
N VAL A 96 8.76 -5.83 3.10
CA VAL A 96 8.15 -5.00 2.05
C VAL A 96 9.14 -4.75 0.92
N ARG A 97 8.69 -4.98 -0.32
CA ARG A 97 9.41 -4.61 -1.55
C ARG A 97 8.54 -3.66 -2.37
N GLY A 98 9.10 -2.51 -2.73
CA GLY A 98 8.31 -1.47 -3.38
C GLY A 98 7.34 -0.83 -2.39
N GLN A 99 6.07 -0.70 -2.75
CA GLN A 99 5.07 0.02 -1.96
C GLN A 99 4.14 -0.91 -1.17
N CYS A 100 3.85 -0.55 0.08
CA CYS A 100 2.91 -1.25 0.95
C CYS A 100 1.97 -0.26 1.61
N MET A 101 0.71 -0.25 1.17
CA MET A 101 -0.23 0.82 1.51
C MET A 101 -1.52 0.25 2.10
N ALA A 102 -2.12 0.97 3.04
CA ALA A 102 -3.39 0.62 3.66
C ALA A 102 -3.38 -0.74 4.39
N ALA A 103 -4.18 -1.73 4.00
CA ALA A 103 -4.25 -3.02 4.69
C ALA A 103 -2.91 -3.75 4.69
N CYS A 104 -2.12 -3.58 3.62
CA CYS A 104 -0.76 -4.10 3.53
C CYS A 104 0.09 -3.65 4.71
N ALA A 105 -0.03 -2.38 5.15
CA ALA A 105 0.82 -1.87 6.21
C ALA A 105 0.54 -2.54 7.57
N TYR A 106 -0.72 -2.88 7.83
CA TYR A 106 -1.09 -3.62 9.04
C TYR A 106 -0.69 -5.10 8.97
N ALA A 107 -0.81 -5.73 7.80
CA ALA A 107 -0.28 -7.08 7.58
C ALA A 107 1.24 -7.12 7.78
N PHE A 108 1.96 -6.11 7.27
CA PHE A 108 3.40 -5.96 7.45
C PHE A 108 3.79 -5.87 8.94
N LEU A 109 3.12 -5.01 9.71
CA LEU A 109 3.44 -4.80 11.13
C LEU A 109 3.11 -6.02 12.01
N ALA A 110 2.29 -6.95 11.51
CA ALA A 110 1.93 -8.17 12.21
C ALA A 110 3.04 -9.23 12.26
N GLY A 111 4.09 -9.07 11.44
CA GLY A 111 5.23 -9.98 11.40
C GLY A 111 6.01 -10.01 12.71
N LYS A 112 6.58 -11.17 13.04
CA LYS A 112 7.48 -11.33 14.20
C LYS A 112 8.65 -10.35 14.15
N THR A 113 9.18 -10.16 12.94
CA THR A 113 10.12 -9.10 12.59
C THR A 113 9.69 -8.55 11.25
N HIS A 114 9.83 -7.24 11.07
CA HIS A 114 9.33 -6.52 9.92
C HIS A 114 10.46 -5.65 9.35
N ARG A 115 10.80 -5.84 8.07
CA ARG A 115 11.92 -5.14 7.41
C ARG A 115 11.56 -4.65 6.02
N PHE A 116 12.30 -3.67 5.52
CA PHE A 116 12.30 -3.36 4.10
C PHE A 116 13.23 -4.31 3.36
N GLY A 117 12.80 -4.77 2.18
CA GLY A 117 13.56 -5.67 1.34
C GLY A 117 14.83 -5.02 0.80
N ASP A 118 15.81 -5.85 0.53
CA ASP A 118 17.07 -5.44 -0.08
C ASP A 118 16.88 -5.14 -1.57
N GLY A 119 17.71 -4.25 -2.13
CA GLY A 119 17.64 -3.87 -3.56
C GLY A 119 17.69 -2.36 -3.81
N PHE A 120 17.67 -1.98 -5.08
CA PHE A 120 17.81 -0.59 -5.55
C PHE A 120 16.49 0.15 -5.71
N GLN A 121 15.37 -0.46 -5.31
CA GLN A 121 14.08 0.18 -5.26
C GLN A 121 13.92 1.01 -3.98
N VAL A 122 13.08 2.05 -4.09
CA VAL A 122 12.55 2.76 -2.93
C VAL A 122 11.45 1.91 -2.33
N ASN A 123 11.58 1.58 -1.06
CA ASN A 123 10.52 0.92 -0.32
C ASN A 123 9.67 1.97 0.40
N GLY A 124 8.36 1.78 0.43
CA GLY A 124 7.38 2.66 1.07
C GLY A 124 6.37 1.88 1.88
N LEU A 125 6.05 2.37 3.07
CA LEU A 125 5.00 1.84 3.94
C LEU A 125 4.09 2.99 4.38
N MET A 126 2.86 3.04 3.87
CA MET A 126 1.85 3.98 4.34
C MET A 126 0.97 3.31 5.36
N LEU A 127 1.09 3.75 6.61
CA LEU A 127 0.25 3.33 7.70
C LEU A 127 -0.91 4.32 7.88
N PRO A 128 -2.16 3.92 7.58
CA PRO A 128 -3.32 4.77 7.83
C PRO A 128 -3.45 5.12 9.31
N VAL A 129 -3.70 6.39 9.61
CA VAL A 129 -4.00 6.89 10.96
C VAL A 129 -5.25 7.76 10.96
N ALA A 130 -6.03 7.70 12.04
CA ALA A 130 -7.28 8.46 12.12
C ALA A 130 -7.03 9.98 12.25
N ALA A 131 -5.88 10.36 12.82
CA ALA A 131 -5.47 11.74 13.00
C ALA A 131 -3.93 11.86 12.95
N ARG A 132 -3.47 13.09 12.75
CA ARG A 132 -2.04 13.43 12.78
C ARG A 132 -1.39 13.02 14.11
N PRO A 133 -0.34 12.18 14.09
CA PRO A 133 0.40 11.85 15.30
C PRO A 133 1.16 13.06 15.84
N THR A 134 1.12 13.23 17.15
CA THR A 134 1.94 14.20 17.87
C THR A 134 3.38 13.72 17.96
N ALA A 135 4.32 14.65 18.21
CA ALA A 135 5.72 14.30 18.40
C ALA A 135 5.95 13.33 19.58
N ALA A 136 5.11 13.40 20.62
CA ALA A 136 5.17 12.49 21.75
C ALA A 136 4.73 11.06 21.40
N GLU A 137 3.70 10.91 20.56
CA GLU A 137 3.25 9.60 20.06
C GLU A 137 4.29 8.97 19.14
N LEU A 138 4.93 9.79 18.29
CA LEU A 138 6.02 9.37 17.42
C LEU A 138 7.34 9.05 18.15
N ALA A 139 7.42 9.21 19.47
CA ALA A 139 8.64 8.96 20.23
C ALA A 139 8.65 7.61 20.96
N VAL A 140 7.50 6.94 21.13
CA VAL A 140 7.40 5.87 22.15
C VAL A 140 6.69 4.60 21.66
N ARG A 141 5.73 4.66 20.72
CA ARG A 141 4.75 3.56 20.62
C ARG A 141 4.19 3.37 19.21
N TRP A 142 4.80 2.54 18.39
CA TRP A 142 4.05 1.98 17.26
C TRP A 142 3.97 0.46 17.19
N ARG A 143 4.98 -0.27 17.67
CA ARG A 143 4.95 -1.75 17.70
C ARG A 143 3.74 -2.32 18.47
N ASP A 144 3.45 -1.80 19.66
CA ASP A 144 2.33 -2.29 20.49
C ASP A 144 0.97 -1.65 20.10
N ASP A 145 1.01 -0.54 19.35
CA ASP A 145 -0.18 0.26 19.03
C ASP A 145 -0.75 -0.03 17.65
N ALA A 146 -0.05 -0.71 16.72
CA ALA A 146 -0.62 -1.06 15.40
C ALA A 146 -1.92 -1.88 15.50
N HIS A 147 -2.03 -2.75 16.51
CA HIS A 147 -3.28 -3.44 16.86
C HIS A 147 -4.37 -2.50 17.37
N ARG A 148 -4.00 -1.52 18.19
CA ARG A 148 -4.93 -0.54 18.78
C ARG A 148 -5.42 0.44 17.71
N THR A 149 -4.53 0.96 16.87
CA THR A 149 -4.90 1.83 15.76
C THR A 149 -5.75 1.10 14.74
N LEU A 150 -5.51 -0.18 14.45
CA LEU A 150 -6.43 -0.93 13.57
C LEU A 150 -7.82 -1.09 14.19
N ALA A 151 -7.88 -1.32 15.50
CA ALA A 151 -9.15 -1.41 16.23
C ALA A 151 -9.93 -0.09 16.22
N ASP A 152 -9.26 1.06 16.16
CA ASP A 152 -9.89 2.38 16.02
C ASP A 152 -10.64 2.57 14.69
N PHE A 153 -10.35 1.72 13.69
CA PHE A 153 -11.03 1.71 12.39
C PHE A 153 -12.15 0.65 12.29
N THR A 154 -12.32 -0.21 13.29
CA THR A 154 -13.39 -1.23 13.28
C THR A 154 -14.57 -0.75 14.13
N PRO A 155 -15.78 -0.55 13.58
CA PRO A 155 -16.94 -0.19 14.39
C PRO A 155 -17.30 -1.34 15.35
N GLY A 156 -17.04 -1.17 16.65
CA GLY A 156 -17.39 -2.15 17.69
C GLY A 156 -16.43 -2.30 18.87
N ALA A 157 -15.26 -1.65 18.88
CA ALA A 157 -14.31 -1.73 19.99
C ALA A 157 -14.79 -1.03 21.30
N ALA A 158 -15.94 -0.36 21.29
CA ALA A 158 -16.61 0.16 22.48
C ALA A 158 -18.11 -0.22 22.48
N ALA A 159 -18.45 -1.16 23.38
CA ALA A 159 -19.79 -1.54 23.85
C ALA A 159 -20.69 -2.44 22.95
N ALA A 160 -21.30 -3.41 23.64
CA ALA A 160 -22.19 -4.48 23.17
C ALA A 160 -23.51 -3.98 22.51
N PRO A 161 -24.29 -4.85 21.84
CA PRO A 161 -24.95 -4.57 20.58
C PRO A 161 -26.31 -3.89 20.71
N LYS A 162 -26.61 -2.99 19.78
CA LYS A 162 -27.98 -2.74 19.34
C LYS A 162 -28.10 -3.17 17.88
N VAL A 163 -28.97 -4.15 17.66
CA VAL A 163 -29.41 -4.63 16.35
C VAL A 163 -29.96 -3.45 15.54
N ILE A 164 -29.36 -3.16 14.38
CA ILE A 164 -29.99 -2.35 13.34
C ILE A 164 -29.68 -2.99 11.97
N GLU A 165 -30.74 -3.04 11.18
CA GLU A 165 -30.94 -3.75 9.92
C GLU A 165 -29.90 -3.42 8.83
N ALA A 166 -29.60 -4.44 8.01
CA ALA A 166 -28.73 -4.34 6.85
C ALA A 166 -29.34 -3.40 5.81
N SER A 167 -28.69 -2.24 5.61
CA SER A 167 -29.01 -1.33 4.51
C SER A 167 -28.11 -1.64 3.31
N ALA A 168 -28.73 -1.77 2.14
CA ALA A 168 -28.15 -2.25 0.88
C ALA A 168 -27.26 -1.22 0.13
N ASP A 169 -26.58 -0.36 0.88
CA ASP A 169 -25.48 0.48 0.39
C ASP A 169 -24.31 0.16 1.32
N GLY A 170 -23.28 -0.53 0.85
CA GLY A 170 -22.18 -1.11 1.65
C GLY A 170 -21.29 -0.13 2.46
N ARG A 171 -21.81 1.02 2.89
CA ARG A 171 -21.23 1.91 3.88
C ARG A 171 -21.92 1.64 5.23
N GLY A 172 -21.44 0.61 5.91
CA GLY A 172 -21.72 0.39 7.33
C GLY A 172 -21.27 1.60 8.17
N ALA A 173 -21.86 1.75 9.35
CA ALA A 173 -21.67 2.86 10.29
C ALA A 173 -20.21 3.35 10.42
N HIS A 174 -19.97 4.60 9.99
CA HIS A 174 -18.74 5.40 10.18
C HIS A 174 -17.42 4.63 10.08
N ASP A 175 -17.10 4.14 8.89
CA ASP A 175 -15.75 3.71 8.57
C ASP A 175 -14.81 4.93 8.45
N ASN A 176 -13.95 5.13 9.44
CA ASN A 176 -12.92 6.18 9.44
C ASN A 176 -11.68 5.77 8.63
N TRP A 177 -11.69 4.62 7.96
CA TRP A 177 -10.59 4.12 7.16
C TRP A 177 -10.30 5.02 5.96
N GLN A 178 -9.18 5.72 6.00
CA GLN A 178 -8.70 6.58 4.92
C GLN A 178 -7.33 6.08 4.45
N PRO A 179 -7.26 5.28 3.36
CA PRO A 179 -6.04 4.60 2.95
C PRO A 179 -4.90 5.56 2.51
N GLU A 180 -5.25 6.78 2.13
CA GLU A 180 -4.31 7.83 1.69
C GLU A 180 -3.93 8.82 2.81
N HIS A 181 -4.57 8.71 3.98
CA HIS A 181 -4.32 9.56 5.15
C HIS A 181 -3.54 8.76 6.18
N GLY A 182 -2.30 9.12 6.41
CA GLY A 182 -1.39 8.25 7.14
C GLY A 182 -0.02 8.84 7.41
N VAL A 183 0.83 8.01 7.99
CA VAL A 183 2.27 8.24 8.01
C VAL A 183 2.93 7.30 7.02
N LEU A 184 3.68 7.90 6.10
CA LEU A 184 4.50 7.23 5.12
C LEU A 184 5.93 7.10 5.63
N PHE A 185 6.40 5.86 5.74
CA PHE A 185 7.81 5.55 5.94
C PHE A 185 8.44 5.17 4.62
N THR A 186 9.57 5.77 4.28
CA THR A 186 10.32 5.43 3.07
C THR A 186 11.74 5.02 3.38
N ALA A 187 12.29 4.14 2.54
CA ALA A 187 13.70 3.81 2.54
C ALA A 187 14.24 3.87 1.11
N SER A 188 15.03 4.91 0.85
CA SER A 188 15.65 5.14 -0.45
C SER A 188 17.10 4.66 -0.44
N PRO A 189 17.57 3.97 -1.50
CA PRO A 189 18.97 3.57 -1.62
C PRO A 189 19.87 4.81 -1.79
N SER A 190 21.08 4.72 -1.23
CA SER A 190 22.13 5.72 -1.38
C SER A 190 23.50 5.03 -1.47
N LEU A 191 24.55 5.78 -1.78
CA LEU A 191 25.93 5.26 -1.82
C LEU A 191 26.45 4.79 -0.44
N PHE A 192 25.80 5.18 0.65
CA PHE A 192 26.23 4.89 2.02
C PHE A 192 25.22 4.04 2.80
N GLY A 193 24.36 3.30 2.09
CA GLY A 193 23.28 2.51 2.68
C GLY A 193 21.92 3.09 2.35
N ARG A 194 20.94 2.95 3.24
CA ARG A 194 19.58 3.45 3.02
C ARG A 194 19.33 4.72 3.83
N ILE A 195 18.62 5.66 3.21
CA ILE A 195 18.12 6.86 3.88
C ILE A 195 16.66 6.60 4.22
N TYR A 196 16.35 6.67 5.51
CA TYR A 196 15.00 6.50 6.03
C TYR A 196 14.37 7.87 6.27
N ASN A 197 13.12 8.04 5.83
CA ASN A 197 12.34 9.24 6.10
C ASN A 197 10.93 8.84 6.52
N ALA A 198 10.29 9.73 7.26
CA ALA A 198 8.88 9.64 7.61
C ALA A 198 8.17 10.93 7.18
N PHE A 199 6.95 10.77 6.67
CA PHE A 199 6.10 11.87 6.22
C PHE A 199 4.68 11.67 6.72
N TYR A 200 3.99 12.75 7.05
CA TYR A 200 2.57 12.76 7.32
C TYR A 200 1.80 13.23 6.08
N CYS A 201 0.83 12.43 5.65
CA CYS A 201 -0.07 12.74 4.54
C CYS A 201 -1.48 12.91 5.10
N ASP A 202 -2.11 14.05 4.87
CA ASP A 202 -3.48 14.34 5.33
C ASP A 202 -4.57 13.85 4.35
N GLY A 203 -4.16 13.16 3.29
CA GLY A 203 -5.03 12.64 2.23
C GLY A 203 -5.34 13.63 1.12
N THR A 204 -5.06 14.93 1.28
CA THR A 204 -5.31 15.94 0.23
C THR A 204 -4.33 15.81 -0.95
N GLN A 205 -3.22 15.10 -0.74
CA GLN A 205 -2.18 14.88 -1.74
C GLN A 205 -2.56 13.80 -2.77
N GLY A 206 -3.58 12.99 -2.48
CA GLY A 206 -3.88 11.77 -3.23
C GLY A 206 -2.66 10.83 -3.24
N ARG A 207 -2.28 10.34 -4.42
CA ARG A 207 -1.14 9.42 -4.59
C ARG A 207 0.22 10.11 -4.77
N ASP A 208 0.27 11.44 -4.71
CA ASP A 208 1.52 12.21 -4.83
C ASP A 208 2.13 12.45 -3.46
N PHE A 209 2.78 11.42 -2.92
CA PHE A 209 3.34 11.46 -1.58
C PHE A 209 4.55 12.40 -1.42
N SER A 210 5.07 12.95 -2.53
CA SER A 210 6.12 13.98 -2.48
C SER A 210 5.68 15.27 -1.80
N LYS A 211 4.36 15.49 -1.71
CA LYS A 211 3.73 16.67 -1.09
C LYS A 211 3.42 16.48 0.39
N CYS A 212 3.71 15.32 0.95
CA CYS A 212 3.46 15.05 2.37
C CYS A 212 4.46 15.80 3.26
N GLU A 213 4.01 16.15 4.47
CA GLU A 213 4.82 16.90 5.42
C GLU A 213 5.90 16.00 6.03
N ARG A 214 7.17 16.42 5.97
CA ARG A 214 8.26 15.64 6.57
C ARG A 214 8.19 15.66 8.10
N LEU A 215 8.28 14.49 8.72
CA LEU A 215 8.37 14.30 10.17
C LEU A 215 9.84 14.10 10.56
N PRO A 216 10.54 15.11 11.11
CA PRO A 216 11.98 15.03 11.34
C PRO A 216 12.40 14.06 12.45
N ASP A 217 11.53 13.79 13.43
CA ASP A 217 11.82 12.99 14.62
C ASP A 217 11.20 11.57 14.59
N ALA A 218 10.76 11.12 13.42
CA ALA A 218 10.08 9.83 13.23
C ALA A 218 10.99 8.79 12.57
N ASP A 219 11.95 8.26 13.35
CA ASP A 219 12.83 7.17 12.92
C ASP A 219 12.06 5.83 12.95
N PRO A 220 11.94 5.10 11.83
CA PRO A 220 11.14 3.87 11.77
C PRO A 220 11.64 2.74 12.67
N PHE A 221 12.94 2.68 12.99
CA PHE A 221 13.48 1.68 13.93
C PHE A 221 13.14 2.04 15.37
N LYS A 222 13.26 3.32 15.74
CA LYS A 222 12.89 3.80 17.10
C LYS A 222 11.39 3.65 17.35
N LEU A 223 10.60 3.84 16.29
CA LEU A 223 9.15 3.67 16.31
C LEU A 223 8.71 2.20 16.36
N GLY A 224 9.62 1.26 16.12
CA GLY A 224 9.30 -0.16 16.02
C GLY A 224 8.46 -0.51 14.79
N VAL A 225 8.53 0.32 13.74
CA VAL A 225 7.97 0.04 12.40
C VAL A 225 8.93 -0.84 11.60
N LEU A 226 10.23 -0.73 11.85
CA LEU A 226 11.24 -1.66 11.37
C LEU A 226 11.93 -2.33 12.55
N THR A 227 12.25 -3.61 12.40
CA THR A 227 13.06 -4.35 13.36
C THR A 227 14.54 -4.28 12.95
N PRO A 228 15.47 -4.05 13.90
CA PRO A 228 16.91 -4.07 13.64
C PRO A 228 17.43 -5.40 13.10
#